data_AF-K9RK45-F1
#
_entry.id   AF-K9RK45-F1
#
_cell.length_a   1.000
_cell.length_b   1.000
_cell.length_c   1.000
_cell.angle_alpha   90.00
_cell.angle_beta   90.00
_cell.angle_gamma   90.00
#
_symmetry.space_group_name_H-M   'P 1'
#
loop_
_entity.id
_entity.type
_entity.pdbx_description
1 polymer ?
#
loop_
_entity_poly.entity_id
_entity_poly.type
_entity_poly.pdbx_seq_one_letter_code
_entity_poly.pdbx_strand_id
1 'polypeptide(L)'
;MLDSENVNQYNFAYLIDVSNSVDEKTLEKAKDAYIGSIQSLIDIGIADVSNFAVIPFGSDASLYGPLNATEAISKIKGLSGKNGFTNFNAALETANQFYSTVPSGGKNTVKFLSDGYSTIGGSFKESAYALHKVADVQAYGIGAANIQDLRIIDSDEPVIVNEASQLAARFVDHMGGLVADKSQNSDSEGDSNDEIEVASPPPNQAVKENSSDNGNEQNSKTGEKNLVDNSGSPNPPTSIETGIDNRDDLGIGSNIDGLTDLEFPIIDVEDVSIQEGSIGTSIAQFVVNLSSPATEEIQFSYQTVDGSAIAVSDYNQASGQITIPTGETSAAINIIVNGDREIEQDEEFTLNLNNLSSATFANNETEYNKVAVIENDDVAQSSAIIPQNEVQIPQPQDYGSLLKGNLMDLQSFTDEVTLDFTVEREAIYDNVVGFYKINDIEGSITDPVTGEEFKPSDGEAYAKLAIQLREPELELSLEESQSSITIEGSLSGEHYYAPLIAVDGDFSQVYFSFAQANSDKAEHIRSLGNNTFGFEDMFNGGDNDFDDIVIQAEVKTI
;
A
#
# COMPACT_ATOMS: atom_id res chain seq x y z
N MET A 1 22.08 51.74 9.78
CA MET A 1 21.53 50.45 9.35
C MET A 1 21.34 49.63 10.60
N LEU A 2 20.17 49.03 10.76
CA LEU A 2 19.87 48.06 11.81
C LEU A 2 19.27 46.87 11.09
N ASP A 3 20.14 46.11 10.43
CA ASP A 3 19.78 44.83 9.83
C ASP A 3 19.82 43.78 10.95
N SER A 4 18.84 43.84 11.84
CA SER A 4 18.36 42.67 12.55
C SER A 4 17.26 42.07 11.68
N GLU A 5 17.62 41.10 10.83
CA GLU A 5 16.63 40.28 10.16
C GLU A 5 15.70 39.70 11.21
N ASN A 6 14.39 39.96 11.08
CA ASN A 6 13.39 39.46 12.02
C ASN A 6 13.11 37.98 11.68
N VAL A 7 14.11 37.13 11.91
CA VAL A 7 14.03 35.68 11.71
C VAL A 7 12.97 35.16 12.69
N ASN A 8 11.84 34.73 12.15
CA ASN A 8 10.75 34.20 12.95
C ASN A 8 11.26 32.97 13.72
N GLN A 9 11.28 33.09 15.04
CA GLN A 9 11.90 32.14 15.96
C GLN A 9 11.07 30.86 16.11
N TYR A 10 9.80 30.89 15.70
CA TYR A 10 8.86 29.78 15.82
C TYR A 10 7.99 29.65 14.55
N ASN A 11 7.67 28.42 14.16
CA ASN A 11 6.81 28.11 13.03
C ASN A 11 5.76 27.07 13.49
N PHE A 12 4.53 27.52 13.73
CA PHE A 12 3.45 26.68 14.24
C PHE A 12 2.55 26.18 13.10
N ALA A 13 2.32 24.87 13.02
CA ALA A 13 1.32 24.29 12.13
C ALA A 13 0.16 23.69 12.94
N TYR A 14 -1.04 24.23 12.74
CA TYR A 14 -2.27 23.75 13.38
C TYR A 14 -3.06 22.90 12.39
N LEU A 15 -3.05 21.59 12.58
CA LEU A 15 -3.74 20.60 11.74
C LEU A 15 -5.09 20.31 12.39
N ILE A 16 -6.15 20.54 11.63
CA ILE A 16 -7.53 20.59 12.15
C ILE A 16 -8.40 19.65 11.32
N ASP A 17 -8.85 18.57 11.92
CA ASP A 17 -9.80 17.68 11.27
C ASP A 17 -11.15 18.40 11.06
N VAL A 18 -11.64 18.35 9.82
CA VAL A 18 -12.88 18.96 9.34
C VAL A 18 -13.65 18.01 8.40
N SER A 19 -13.43 16.71 8.56
CA SER A 19 -14.07 15.59 7.84
C SER A 19 -15.58 15.47 8.12
N ASN A 20 -16.15 14.31 7.77
CA ASN A 20 -17.49 13.89 8.15
C ASN A 20 -17.59 13.18 9.52
N SER A 21 -16.49 12.72 10.12
CA SER A 21 -16.52 12.15 11.49
C SER A 21 -16.72 13.25 12.52
N VAL A 22 -15.95 14.33 12.40
CA VAL A 22 -15.97 15.47 13.33
C VAL A 22 -17.33 16.20 13.30
N ASP A 23 -18.11 16.03 14.36
CA ASP A 23 -19.39 16.74 14.52
C ASP A 23 -19.21 18.26 14.73
N GLU A 24 -20.23 19.06 14.41
CA GLU A 24 -20.17 20.54 14.44
C GLU A 24 -19.80 21.12 15.82
N LYS A 25 -20.22 20.49 16.92
CA LYS A 25 -19.88 20.89 18.30
C LYS A 25 -18.45 20.48 18.66
N THR A 26 -17.97 19.35 18.14
CA THR A 26 -16.60 18.87 18.32
C THR A 26 -15.60 19.71 17.51
N LEU A 27 -15.97 20.14 16.30
CA LEU A 27 -15.19 21.11 15.53
C LEU A 27 -15.12 22.49 16.21
N GLU A 28 -16.23 23.00 16.75
CA GLU A 28 -16.19 24.30 17.45
C GLU A 28 -15.33 24.24 18.72
N LYS A 29 -15.35 23.11 19.46
CA LYS A 29 -14.39 22.83 20.56
C LYS A 29 -12.94 22.88 20.08
N ALA A 30 -12.62 22.26 18.95
CA ALA A 30 -11.26 22.26 18.38
C ALA A 30 -10.81 23.67 17.96
N LYS A 31 -11.70 24.43 17.32
CA LYS A 31 -11.47 25.83 16.93
C LYS A 31 -11.16 26.71 18.15
N ASP A 32 -11.96 26.63 19.20
CA ASP A 32 -11.73 27.37 20.45
C ASP A 32 -10.40 27.03 21.12
N ALA A 33 -10.01 25.75 21.15
CA ALA A 33 -8.72 25.31 21.69
C ALA A 33 -7.52 25.95 20.97
N TYR A 34 -7.53 25.92 19.63
CA TYR A 34 -6.45 26.53 18.83
C TYR A 34 -6.43 28.06 18.93
N ILE A 35 -7.60 28.72 18.94
CA ILE A 35 -7.69 30.16 19.17
C ILE A 35 -7.14 30.54 20.56
N GLY A 36 -7.40 29.71 21.59
CA GLY A 36 -6.86 29.88 22.94
C GLY A 36 -5.34 29.74 23.02
N SER A 37 -4.74 28.81 22.28
CA SER A 37 -3.27 28.71 22.14
C SER A 37 -2.70 29.95 21.48
N ILE A 38 -3.24 30.40 20.34
CA ILE A 38 -2.72 31.59 19.65
C ILE A 38 -2.87 32.84 20.51
N GLN A 39 -3.98 33.01 21.25
CA GLN A 39 -4.12 34.11 22.20
C GLN A 39 -3.07 34.05 23.31
N SER A 40 -2.77 32.85 23.82
CA SER A 40 -1.71 32.66 24.82
C SER A 40 -0.32 33.02 24.28
N LEU A 41 -0.05 32.73 22.98
CA LEU A 41 1.18 33.16 22.28
C LEU A 41 1.28 34.69 22.11
N ILE A 42 0.15 35.37 21.93
CA ILE A 42 0.06 36.83 21.90
C ILE A 42 0.36 37.40 23.29
N ASP A 43 -0.30 36.87 24.33
CA ASP A 43 -0.20 37.37 25.70
C ASP A 43 1.22 37.26 26.29
N ILE A 44 2.02 36.27 25.84
CA ILE A 44 3.45 36.10 26.20
C ILE A 44 4.44 36.72 25.19
N GLY A 45 3.96 37.39 24.14
CA GLY A 45 4.80 38.07 23.14
C GLY A 45 5.67 37.13 22.29
N ILE A 46 5.22 35.90 22.04
CA ILE A 46 5.87 34.98 21.08
C ILE A 46 5.24 35.12 19.68
N ALA A 47 3.95 35.45 19.59
CA ALA A 47 3.23 35.59 18.33
C ALA A 47 3.85 36.59 17.34
N ASP A 48 4.47 37.67 17.83
CA ASP A 48 5.10 38.72 17.01
C ASP A 48 6.37 38.26 16.26
N VAL A 49 6.94 37.11 16.64
CA VAL A 49 8.12 36.48 16.02
C VAL A 49 7.82 35.07 15.52
N SER A 50 6.55 34.78 15.20
CA SER A 50 6.07 33.45 14.82
C SER A 50 5.39 33.44 13.45
N ASN A 51 5.69 32.43 12.62
CA ASN A 51 4.82 32.06 11.50
C ASN A 51 3.74 31.09 11.96
N PHE A 52 2.56 31.19 11.37
CA PHE A 52 1.45 30.26 11.58
C PHE A 52 1.00 29.62 10.27
N ALA A 53 0.67 28.33 10.31
CA ALA A 53 -0.12 27.65 9.29
C ALA A 53 -1.39 27.08 9.93
N VAL A 54 -2.50 27.19 9.20
CA VAL A 54 -3.77 26.56 9.54
C VAL A 54 -4.06 25.56 8.42
N ILE A 55 -4.11 24.27 8.76
CA ILE A 55 -4.24 23.16 7.80
C ILE A 55 -5.51 22.37 8.17
N PRO A 56 -6.70 22.79 7.72
CA PRO A 56 -7.87 21.94 7.75
C PRO A 56 -7.66 20.74 6.81
N PHE A 57 -8.08 19.55 7.26
CA PHE A 57 -8.04 18.32 6.46
C PHE A 57 -9.33 17.50 6.57
N GLY A 58 -9.60 16.74 5.51
CA GLY A 58 -10.68 15.76 5.36
C GLY A 58 -10.18 14.68 4.40
N SER A 59 -10.86 14.45 3.27
CA SER A 59 -10.30 13.62 2.17
C SER A 59 -8.97 14.18 1.65
N ASP A 60 -8.90 15.52 1.57
CA ASP A 60 -7.74 16.33 1.18
C ASP A 60 -7.35 17.27 2.33
N ALA A 61 -6.14 17.84 2.27
CA ALA A 61 -5.69 18.90 3.17
C ALA A 61 -5.48 20.23 2.43
N SER A 62 -5.58 21.37 3.13
CA SER A 62 -5.42 22.71 2.53
C SER A 62 -4.49 23.60 3.35
N LEU A 63 -3.33 23.95 2.77
CA LEU A 63 -2.38 24.86 3.42
C LEU A 63 -2.84 26.33 3.41
N TYR A 64 -3.03 26.89 4.60
CA TYR A 64 -3.13 28.35 4.80
C TYR A 64 -1.98 28.84 5.68
N GLY A 65 -0.84 29.15 5.05
CA GLY A 65 0.37 29.66 5.69
C GLY A 65 1.38 30.23 4.67
N PRO A 66 2.38 31.00 5.11
CA PRO A 66 2.52 31.57 6.45
C PRO A 66 1.53 32.70 6.71
N LEU A 67 0.96 32.73 7.91
CA LEU A 67 0.04 33.73 8.45
C LEU A 67 0.62 34.39 9.70
N ASN A 68 0.17 35.60 10.03
CA ASN A 68 0.32 36.13 11.40
C ASN A 68 -0.81 35.62 12.33
N ALA A 69 -0.65 35.83 13.64
CA ALA A 69 -1.60 35.32 14.65
C ALA A 69 -3.06 35.81 14.47
N THR A 70 -3.27 37.04 13.99
CA THR A 70 -4.62 37.57 13.74
C THR A 70 -5.27 36.90 12.52
N GLU A 71 -4.48 36.66 11.48
CA GLU A 71 -4.91 35.95 10.28
C GLU A 71 -5.22 34.47 10.59
N ALA A 72 -4.38 33.81 11.38
CA ALA A 72 -4.61 32.44 11.83
C ALA A 72 -5.90 32.31 12.66
N ILE A 73 -6.11 33.15 13.67
CA ILE A 73 -7.37 33.20 14.44
C ILE A 73 -8.59 33.45 13.54
N SER A 74 -8.47 34.37 12.57
CA SER A 74 -9.54 34.66 11.60
C SER A 74 -9.86 33.43 10.73
N LYS A 75 -8.82 32.74 10.27
CA LYS A 75 -8.95 31.56 9.40
C LYS A 75 -9.56 30.36 10.14
N ILE A 76 -9.14 30.10 11.38
CA ILE A 76 -9.70 29.04 12.22
C ILE A 76 -11.19 29.28 12.50
N LYS A 77 -11.58 30.52 12.86
CA LYS A 77 -13.00 30.89 13.06
C LYS A 77 -13.86 30.63 11.84
N GLY A 78 -13.31 30.83 10.64
CA GLY A 78 -13.97 30.59 9.36
C GLY A 78 -14.03 29.13 8.90
N LEU A 79 -13.57 28.15 9.69
CA LEU A 79 -13.66 26.73 9.34
C LEU A 79 -15.06 26.15 9.60
N SER A 80 -15.45 25.25 8.70
CA SER A 80 -16.67 24.44 8.73
C SER A 80 -16.32 23.00 8.34
N GLY A 81 -16.93 22.02 9.02
CA GLY A 81 -16.72 20.59 8.77
C GLY A 81 -17.44 20.06 7.53
N LYS A 82 -17.42 18.73 7.37
CA LYS A 82 -17.98 17.95 6.25
C LYS A 82 -17.15 17.98 4.96
N ASN A 83 -15.83 17.92 5.08
CA ASN A 83 -14.90 17.81 3.94
C ASN A 83 -14.57 16.35 3.57
N GLY A 84 -15.58 15.48 3.63
CA GLY A 84 -15.48 14.10 3.15
C GLY A 84 -14.91 13.13 4.19
N PHE A 85 -13.98 12.29 3.74
CA PHE A 85 -13.28 11.29 4.53
C PHE A 85 -12.28 11.93 5.50
N THR A 86 -11.45 11.12 6.15
CA THR A 86 -10.37 11.59 7.02
C THR A 86 -9.05 10.97 6.54
N ASN A 87 -8.12 11.80 6.09
CA ASN A 87 -6.85 11.40 5.48
C ASN A 87 -5.69 12.01 6.26
N PHE A 88 -5.06 11.22 7.13
CA PHE A 88 -3.93 11.68 7.94
C PHE A 88 -2.68 11.93 7.09
N ASN A 89 -2.45 11.14 6.04
CA ASN A 89 -1.27 11.32 5.18
C ASN A 89 -1.27 12.70 4.51
N ALA A 90 -2.39 13.10 3.89
CA ALA A 90 -2.53 14.42 3.26
C ALA A 90 -2.28 15.58 4.25
N ALA A 91 -2.73 15.45 5.49
CA ALA A 91 -2.51 16.45 6.54
C ALA A 91 -1.02 16.60 6.90
N LEU A 92 -0.33 15.46 7.08
CA LEU A 92 1.09 15.41 7.47
C LEU A 92 2.01 15.86 6.33
N GLU A 93 1.74 15.45 5.08
CA GLU A 93 2.45 15.94 3.89
C GLU A 93 2.29 17.46 3.73
N THR A 94 1.08 17.99 3.93
CA THR A 94 0.80 19.43 3.83
C THR A 94 1.51 20.23 4.94
N ALA A 95 1.70 19.65 6.12
CA ALA A 95 2.50 20.25 7.18
C ALA A 95 4.01 20.24 6.84
N ASN A 96 4.51 19.16 6.26
CA ASN A 96 5.89 19.07 5.77
C ASN A 96 6.14 20.09 4.64
N GLN A 97 5.16 20.26 3.74
CA GLN A 97 5.17 21.31 2.71
C GLN A 97 5.32 22.70 3.34
N PHE A 98 4.55 23.03 4.38
CA PHE A 98 4.68 24.32 5.09
C PHE A 98 6.11 24.54 5.60
N TYR A 99 6.72 23.55 6.25
CA TYR A 99 8.08 23.68 6.76
C TYR A 99 9.15 23.83 5.67
N SER A 100 8.89 23.37 4.45
CA SER A 100 9.74 23.67 3.28
C SER A 100 9.68 25.14 2.80
N THR A 101 8.63 25.90 3.18
CA THR A 101 8.40 27.28 2.72
C THR A 101 8.86 28.37 3.68
N VAL A 102 9.05 28.05 4.97
CA VAL A 102 9.50 29.00 5.99
C VAL A 102 11.04 29.04 6.09
N PRO A 103 11.65 30.16 6.52
CA PRO A 103 13.10 30.22 6.74
C PRO A 103 13.58 29.21 7.78
N SER A 104 14.74 28.59 7.50
CA SER A 104 15.38 27.64 8.42
C SER A 104 15.94 28.35 9.67
N GLY A 105 15.96 27.62 10.79
CA GLY A 105 16.49 28.11 12.08
C GLY A 105 15.43 28.53 13.10
N GLY A 106 14.15 28.65 12.70
CA GLY A 106 13.03 28.73 13.65
C GLY A 106 12.71 27.37 14.28
N LYS A 107 12.15 27.37 15.50
CA LYS A 107 11.60 26.17 16.15
C LYS A 107 10.27 25.81 15.49
N ASN A 108 10.23 24.67 14.84
CA ASN A 108 9.05 24.16 14.15
C ASN A 108 8.24 23.29 15.13
N THR A 109 6.94 23.59 15.28
CA THR A 109 6.04 22.83 16.17
C THR A 109 4.70 22.57 15.47
N VAL A 110 4.31 21.31 15.38
CA VAL A 110 3.00 20.85 14.91
C VAL A 110 2.08 20.62 16.09
N LYS A 111 0.80 20.93 15.92
CA LYS A 111 -0.29 20.46 16.77
C LYS A 111 -1.33 19.80 15.86
N PHE A 112 -1.53 18.51 16.04
CA PHE A 112 -2.46 17.68 15.30
C PHE A 112 -3.69 17.40 16.16
N LEU A 113 -4.89 17.68 15.65
CA LEU A 113 -6.14 17.42 16.36
C LEU A 113 -7.17 16.81 15.42
N SER A 114 -7.64 15.63 15.79
CA SER A 114 -8.63 14.82 15.06
C SER A 114 -9.54 14.10 16.04
N ASP A 115 -10.71 13.67 15.58
CA ASP A 115 -11.50 12.63 16.26
C ASP A 115 -11.04 11.20 15.88
N GLY A 116 -9.78 11.10 15.42
CA GLY A 116 -8.93 9.93 15.52
C GLY A 116 -9.37 8.76 14.68
N TYR A 117 -9.61 8.96 13.40
CA TYR A 117 -9.83 7.85 12.48
C TYR A 117 -9.40 8.16 11.05
N SER A 118 -8.29 7.60 10.56
CA SER A 118 -7.92 7.73 9.14
C SER A 118 -8.71 6.69 8.33
N THR A 119 -9.66 7.14 7.50
CA THR A 119 -10.52 6.25 6.68
C THR A 119 -9.90 5.86 5.34
N ILE A 120 -8.82 6.53 4.91
CA ILE A 120 -8.16 6.34 3.61
C ILE A 120 -6.64 6.48 3.77
N GLY A 121 -5.87 5.67 3.04
CA GLY A 121 -4.49 6.01 2.66
C GLY A 121 -3.37 5.11 3.18
N GLY A 122 -3.68 3.97 3.80
CA GLY A 122 -2.68 3.04 4.33
C GLY A 122 -1.76 3.68 5.40
N SER A 123 -0.53 3.17 5.51
CA SER A 123 0.38 3.58 6.59
C SER A 123 0.96 4.98 6.40
N PHE A 124 0.33 5.98 7.03
CA PHE A 124 0.81 7.37 7.13
C PHE A 124 2.10 7.54 7.98
N LYS A 125 2.69 6.43 8.43
CA LYS A 125 3.91 6.32 9.26
C LYS A 125 5.14 6.96 8.62
N GLU A 126 5.30 6.88 7.29
CA GLU A 126 6.41 7.54 6.59
C GLU A 126 6.30 9.07 6.66
N SER A 127 5.10 9.62 6.47
CA SER A 127 4.86 11.07 6.52
C SER A 127 4.93 11.63 7.94
N ALA A 128 4.48 10.87 8.95
CA ALA A 128 4.72 11.21 10.35
C ALA A 128 6.23 11.24 10.66
N TYR A 129 6.97 10.20 10.28
CA TYR A 129 8.43 10.13 10.44
C TYR A 129 9.18 11.22 9.65
N ALA A 130 8.67 11.64 8.50
CA ALA A 130 9.19 12.78 7.75
C ALA A 130 8.95 14.10 8.51
N LEU A 131 7.78 14.27 9.13
CA LEU A 131 7.41 15.47 9.89
C LEU A 131 8.19 15.59 11.20
N HIS A 132 8.39 14.50 11.95
CA HIS A 132 9.24 14.47 13.16
C HIS A 132 10.70 14.89 12.90
N LYS A 133 11.23 14.71 11.68
CA LYS A 133 12.59 15.18 11.32
C LYS A 133 12.69 16.70 11.18
N VAL A 134 11.56 17.39 10.99
CA VAL A 134 11.52 18.83 10.74
C VAL A 134 10.75 19.61 11.79
N ALA A 135 9.96 18.98 12.67
CA ALA A 135 9.16 19.64 13.69
C ALA A 135 8.97 18.81 14.98
N ASP A 136 8.74 19.51 16.09
CA ASP A 136 8.16 19.01 17.34
C ASP A 136 6.67 18.72 17.11
N VAL A 137 6.30 17.46 16.92
CA VAL A 137 4.92 17.03 16.60
C VAL A 137 4.21 16.58 17.87
N GLN A 138 3.00 17.07 18.10
CA GLN A 138 2.14 16.59 19.19
C GLN A 138 0.70 16.37 18.71
N ALA A 139 0.09 15.25 19.12
CA ALA A 139 -1.21 14.80 18.65
C ALA A 139 -2.25 14.67 19.78
N TYR A 140 -3.47 15.10 19.49
CA TYR A 140 -4.55 15.24 20.46
C TYR A 140 -5.85 14.66 19.90
N GLY A 141 -6.40 13.67 20.61
CA GLY A 141 -7.66 13.02 20.22
C GLY A 141 -8.85 13.69 20.87
N ILE A 142 -9.79 14.21 20.09
CA ILE A 142 -11.04 14.80 20.61
C ILE A 142 -12.22 13.85 20.41
N GLY A 143 -13.03 13.63 21.44
CA GLY A 143 -14.14 12.68 21.34
C GLY A 143 -13.65 11.23 21.24
N ALA A 144 -14.15 10.50 20.24
CA ALA A 144 -13.96 9.05 20.09
C ALA A 144 -12.69 8.68 19.29
N ALA A 145 -11.57 9.33 19.61
CA ALA A 145 -10.35 9.23 18.83
C ALA A 145 -9.54 7.96 19.09
N ASN A 146 -9.14 7.26 18.02
CA ASN A 146 -8.16 6.17 18.10
C ASN A 146 -6.81 6.71 18.58
N ILE A 147 -6.49 6.39 19.84
CA ILE A 147 -5.22 6.69 20.48
C ILE A 147 -4.03 6.08 19.73
N GLN A 148 -4.21 4.90 19.12
CA GLN A 148 -3.13 4.17 18.44
C GLN A 148 -2.76 4.83 17.09
N ASP A 149 -3.74 5.25 16.29
CA ASP A 149 -3.48 6.04 15.06
C ASP A 149 -2.74 7.34 15.41
N LEU A 150 -3.06 7.97 16.54
CA LEU A 150 -2.38 9.18 17.02
C LEU A 150 -0.97 8.88 17.56
N ARG A 151 -0.67 7.67 18.07
CA ARG A 151 0.69 7.24 18.49
C ARG A 151 1.66 7.09 17.32
N ILE A 152 1.16 6.93 16.10
CA ILE A 152 1.97 6.96 14.88
C ILE A 152 2.35 8.42 14.51
N ILE A 153 1.56 9.42 14.93
CA ILE A 153 1.79 10.86 14.69
C ILE A 153 2.59 11.53 15.83
N ASP A 154 2.50 10.98 17.03
CA ASP A 154 3.14 11.48 18.24
C ASP A 154 3.64 10.29 19.07
N SER A 155 4.96 10.05 19.04
CA SER A 155 5.59 8.95 19.77
C SER A 155 5.65 9.16 21.29
N ASP A 156 5.43 10.39 21.77
CA ASP A 156 5.86 10.86 23.08
C ASP A 156 4.65 11.08 24.04
N GLU A 157 3.65 10.20 23.94
CA GLU A 157 2.34 10.18 24.64
C GLU A 157 1.26 11.14 24.08
N PRO A 158 0.54 10.76 23.01
CA PRO A 158 -0.63 11.52 22.53
C PRO A 158 -1.76 11.49 23.56
N VAL A 159 -2.58 12.55 23.58
CA VAL A 159 -3.53 12.76 24.67
C VAL A 159 -4.96 12.82 24.16
N ILE A 160 -5.81 11.89 24.63
CA ILE A 160 -7.27 12.03 24.48
C ILE A 160 -7.79 13.10 25.45
N VAL A 161 -8.64 13.99 24.96
CA VAL A 161 -9.02 15.23 25.63
C VAL A 161 -10.54 15.42 25.58
N ASN A 162 -11.20 14.97 26.66
CA ASN A 162 -12.66 14.97 26.80
C ASN A 162 -13.25 16.40 26.76
N GLU A 163 -12.50 17.41 27.24
CA GLU A 163 -12.95 18.81 27.25
C GLU A 163 -11.92 19.82 26.73
N ALA A 164 -12.40 20.83 25.99
CA ALA A 164 -11.57 21.84 25.31
C ALA A 164 -10.73 22.72 26.27
N SER A 165 -11.11 22.80 27.55
CA SER A 165 -10.31 23.45 28.59
C SER A 165 -9.01 22.68 28.91
N GLN A 166 -8.99 21.36 28.70
CA GLN A 166 -7.80 20.52 28.86
C GLN A 166 -6.83 20.74 27.69
N LEU A 167 -7.34 20.80 26.45
CA LEU A 167 -6.59 21.17 25.25
C LEU A 167 -5.87 22.51 25.41
N ALA A 168 -6.59 23.57 25.76
CA ALA A 168 -6.01 24.90 25.93
C ALA A 168 -4.92 24.92 27.03
N ALA A 169 -5.11 24.19 28.14
CA ALA A 169 -4.11 24.06 29.18
C ALA A 169 -2.86 23.29 28.70
N ARG A 170 -3.03 22.15 28.01
CA ARG A 170 -1.92 21.37 27.43
C ARG A 170 -1.11 22.18 26.43
N PHE A 171 -1.78 22.93 25.56
CA PHE A 171 -1.13 23.81 24.59
C PHE A 171 -0.31 24.93 25.28
N VAL A 172 -0.69 25.35 26.49
CA VAL A 172 0.04 26.35 27.30
C VAL A 172 1.18 25.73 28.12
N ASP A 173 0.99 24.55 28.71
CA ASP A 173 2.03 23.86 29.49
C ASP A 173 3.29 23.61 28.64
N HIS A 174 3.13 23.17 27.39
CA HIS A 174 4.26 22.98 26.45
C HIS A 174 4.95 24.30 26.07
N MET A 175 4.19 25.40 25.96
CA MET A 175 4.78 26.73 25.79
C MET A 175 5.60 27.17 27.01
N GLY A 176 5.33 26.64 28.21
CA GLY A 176 6.17 26.82 29.39
C GLY A 176 7.60 26.29 29.17
N GLY A 177 7.75 25.15 28.51
CA GLY A 177 9.06 24.61 28.11
C GLY A 177 9.78 25.48 27.07
N LEU A 178 9.05 26.00 26.08
CA LEU A 178 9.60 26.91 25.08
C LEU A 178 10.00 28.30 25.65
N VAL A 179 9.30 28.76 26.69
CA VAL A 179 9.66 29.97 27.45
C VAL A 179 10.87 29.75 28.36
N ALA A 180 11.05 28.54 28.93
CA ALA A 180 12.21 28.23 29.76
C ALA A 180 13.55 28.36 29.01
N ASP A 181 13.57 28.09 27.70
CA ASP A 181 14.78 28.23 26.87
C ASP A 181 15.23 29.70 26.68
N LYS A 182 14.36 30.69 26.95
CA LYS A 182 14.78 32.11 27.01
C LYS A 182 15.68 32.41 28.21
N SER A 183 15.56 31.70 29.33
CA SER A 183 16.38 31.98 30.53
C SER A 183 17.75 31.30 30.52
N GLN A 184 17.94 30.27 29.68
CA GLN A 184 19.28 29.70 29.45
C GLN A 184 20.19 30.57 28.57
N ASN A 185 19.66 31.65 27.98
CA ASN A 185 20.37 32.50 27.02
C ASN A 185 20.48 33.98 27.46
N SER A 186 20.21 34.31 28.74
CA SER A 186 20.28 35.67 29.29
C SER A 186 21.38 35.90 30.34
N ASP A 187 21.86 34.85 31.01
CA ASP A 187 22.55 35.00 32.30
C ASP A 187 24.08 35.00 32.17
N SER A 188 24.66 36.07 31.62
CA SER A 188 26.12 36.31 31.71
C SER A 188 26.61 37.77 31.80
N GLU A 189 25.75 38.74 32.14
CA GLU A 189 26.19 40.07 32.60
C GLU A 189 25.62 40.39 34.00
N GLY A 190 26.49 40.46 35.02
CA GLY A 190 26.06 40.55 36.44
C GLY A 190 27.20 40.70 37.45
N ASP A 191 28.03 41.73 37.24
CA ASP A 191 29.15 42.21 38.09
C ASP A 191 29.20 41.75 39.57
N SER A 192 30.34 41.19 39.98
CA SER A 192 30.90 41.49 41.31
C SER A 192 32.42 41.67 41.24
N ASN A 193 32.89 42.78 41.83
CA ASN A 193 34.26 43.26 41.73
C ASN A 193 35.20 42.52 42.68
N ASP A 194 36.48 42.36 42.28
CA ASP A 194 37.60 42.28 43.21
C ASP A 194 38.84 42.98 42.59
N GLU A 195 39.42 43.95 43.30
CA GLU A 195 40.49 44.81 42.78
C GLU A 195 41.89 44.23 43.03
N ILE A 196 42.68 43.96 41.97
CA ILE A 196 44.15 43.94 42.06
C ILE A 196 44.76 44.64 40.82
N GLU A 197 45.44 45.77 41.06
CA GLU A 197 46.30 46.41 40.04
C GLU A 197 47.56 45.57 39.73
N VAL A 198 48.10 45.67 38.51
CA VAL A 198 49.42 46.31 38.24
C VAL A 198 49.95 46.03 36.80
N ALA A 199 50.44 47.10 36.17
CA ALA A 199 51.42 47.17 35.07
C ALA A 199 51.03 46.89 33.60
N SER A 200 51.53 47.81 32.76
CA SER A 200 51.72 47.80 31.30
C SER A 200 52.60 49.02 30.96
N PRO A 201 53.25 49.17 29.77
CA PRO A 201 53.74 48.22 28.76
C PRO A 201 55.28 48.50 28.56
N PRO A 202 55.91 48.71 27.37
CA PRO A 202 55.80 48.22 25.97
C PRO A 202 57.18 47.61 25.48
N PRO A 203 57.69 47.80 24.23
CA PRO A 203 57.38 47.12 22.95
C PRO A 203 58.62 46.45 22.27
N ASN A 204 58.53 46.17 20.94
CA ASN A 204 59.62 45.92 19.96
C ASN A 204 60.33 44.55 19.96
N GLN A 205 60.89 44.01 18.85
CA GLN A 205 60.69 44.23 17.38
C GLN A 205 61.37 43.09 16.58
N ALA A 206 60.87 42.77 15.37
CA ALA A 206 61.52 42.24 14.13
C ALA A 206 62.72 41.22 14.19
N VAL A 207 62.97 40.37 13.19
CA VAL A 207 63.66 40.71 11.91
C VAL A 207 63.79 39.46 11.00
N LYS A 208 63.37 39.58 9.71
CA LYS A 208 63.90 39.02 8.43
C LYS A 208 64.32 37.52 8.30
N GLU A 209 64.56 36.92 7.11
CA GLU A 209 64.11 37.03 5.69
C GLU A 209 64.71 35.81 4.93
N ASN A 210 64.03 35.30 3.89
CA ASN A 210 64.67 35.04 2.58
C ASN A 210 63.64 34.65 1.50
N SER A 211 64.03 34.74 0.23
CA SER A 211 63.10 34.73 -0.92
C SER A 211 63.69 34.15 -2.23
N SER A 212 62.83 33.50 -3.01
CA SER A 212 62.92 33.24 -4.47
C SER A 212 61.72 32.35 -4.86
N ASP A 213 60.74 32.66 -5.72
CA ASP A 213 60.52 33.61 -6.83
C ASP A 213 60.83 33.11 -8.26
N ASN A 214 59.98 33.51 -9.22
CA ASN A 214 59.75 33.00 -10.59
C ASN A 214 59.04 31.62 -10.67
N GLY A 215 58.08 31.37 -11.56
CA GLY A 215 57.51 32.15 -12.70
C GLY A 215 57.59 31.36 -14.02
N ASN A 216 56.73 31.51 -15.04
CA ASN A 216 55.50 32.30 -15.24
C ASN A 216 54.76 31.76 -16.52
N GLU A 217 53.52 32.21 -16.81
CA GLU A 217 52.82 32.28 -18.14
C GLU A 217 52.84 31.07 -19.14
N GLN A 218 51.74 30.49 -19.65
CA GLN A 218 50.54 30.95 -20.41
C GLN A 218 50.56 30.58 -21.93
N ASN A 219 49.34 30.34 -22.44
CA ASN A 219 48.82 30.61 -23.81
C ASN A 219 49.04 29.64 -25.03
N SER A 220 47.93 28.98 -25.37
CA SER A 220 47.19 29.09 -26.66
C SER A 220 47.60 28.36 -27.96
N LYS A 221 46.58 27.66 -28.50
CA LYS A 221 46.07 27.63 -29.90
C LYS A 221 46.75 26.81 -31.02
N THR A 222 45.85 26.22 -31.84
CA THR A 222 45.98 25.80 -33.27
C THR A 222 47.12 24.85 -33.64
N GLY A 223 46.92 23.69 -34.27
CA GLY A 223 45.72 23.11 -34.93
C GLY A 223 45.95 22.95 -36.44
N GLU A 224 45.68 21.78 -37.01
CA GLU A 224 45.88 21.49 -38.44
C GLU A 224 44.79 20.56 -39.01
N LYS A 225 44.70 20.43 -40.34
CA LYS A 225 43.55 19.83 -41.07
C LYS A 225 43.95 18.57 -41.86
N ASN A 226 42.97 17.74 -42.22
CA ASN A 226 42.78 17.20 -43.58
C ASN A 226 41.29 16.79 -43.77
N LEU A 227 40.57 17.31 -44.77
CA LEU A 227 40.26 16.73 -46.11
C LEU A 227 39.29 15.51 -46.06
N VAL A 228 38.20 15.40 -46.83
CA VAL A 228 37.56 16.27 -47.86
C VAL A 228 36.03 16.08 -47.88
N ASP A 229 35.33 17.07 -48.45
CA ASP A 229 33.87 17.22 -48.61
C ASP A 229 33.33 16.60 -49.93
N ASN A 230 32.14 15.97 -49.96
CA ASN A 230 30.88 16.56 -50.51
C ASN A 230 29.67 15.57 -50.52
N SER A 231 28.50 16.14 -50.78
CA SER A 231 27.11 15.63 -50.75
C SER A 231 26.62 14.90 -52.02
N GLY A 232 25.39 14.36 -51.97
CA GLY A 232 24.52 14.29 -53.17
C GLY A 232 23.49 13.14 -53.24
N SER A 233 22.20 13.48 -53.23
CA SER A 233 21.05 12.66 -53.65
C SER A 233 20.15 13.58 -54.51
N PRO A 234 19.55 13.18 -55.67
CA PRO A 234 18.45 12.18 -55.72
C PRO A 234 18.29 11.35 -57.04
N ASN A 235 17.21 10.55 -57.07
CA ASN A 235 16.62 9.71 -58.16
C ASN A 235 16.10 10.49 -59.42
N PRO A 236 15.57 9.86 -60.52
CA PRO A 236 15.72 8.51 -61.15
C PRO A 236 16.06 8.68 -62.69
N PRO A 237 15.38 8.20 -63.78
CA PRO A 237 14.59 6.97 -64.11
C PRO A 237 14.81 6.30 -65.52
N THR A 238 14.24 5.08 -65.71
CA THR A 238 13.61 4.48 -66.95
C THR A 238 14.34 4.14 -68.28
N SER A 239 14.17 2.88 -68.75
CA SER A 239 13.63 2.43 -70.10
C SER A 239 14.41 1.45 -71.01
N ILE A 240 13.88 0.22 -71.14
CA ILE A 240 13.49 -0.57 -72.35
C ILE A 240 14.45 -0.79 -73.55
N GLU A 241 14.61 -2.07 -73.92
CA GLU A 241 14.68 -2.60 -75.32
C GLU A 241 13.90 -3.95 -75.43
N THR A 242 13.66 -4.51 -76.63
CA THR A 242 12.64 -5.59 -76.84
C THR A 242 12.93 -6.59 -77.99
N GLY A 243 12.67 -7.89 -77.77
CA GLY A 243 12.59 -8.97 -78.78
C GLY A 243 13.04 -10.35 -78.23
N ILE A 244 12.57 -11.52 -78.70
CA ILE A 244 11.77 -11.89 -79.89
C ILE A 244 10.71 -12.97 -79.51
N ASP A 245 9.62 -13.03 -80.28
CA ASP A 245 8.43 -13.90 -80.14
C ASP A 245 8.57 -15.28 -80.81
N ASN A 246 7.85 -16.29 -80.30
CA ASN A 246 7.08 -17.30 -81.05
C ASN A 246 6.30 -18.23 -80.08
N ARG A 247 5.03 -18.51 -80.38
CA ARG A 247 4.16 -19.47 -79.66
C ARG A 247 3.85 -20.71 -80.51
N ASP A 248 3.20 -21.69 -79.86
CA ASP A 248 2.48 -22.86 -80.39
C ASP A 248 3.38 -23.92 -81.10
N ASP A 249 3.50 -25.16 -80.62
CA ASP A 249 2.40 -26.15 -80.52
C ASP A 249 2.64 -27.21 -79.40
N LEU A 250 1.65 -28.09 -79.18
CA LEU A 250 1.51 -29.05 -78.07
C LEU A 250 2.41 -30.30 -78.21
N GLY A 251 3.00 -30.81 -77.12
CA GLY A 251 3.90 -31.99 -77.24
C GLY A 251 4.37 -32.82 -76.02
N ILE A 252 4.05 -32.46 -74.78
CA ILE A 252 4.33 -33.24 -73.53
C ILE A 252 5.77 -33.79 -73.37
N GLY A 253 6.62 -33.05 -72.64
CA GLY A 253 7.88 -33.55 -72.08
C GLY A 253 8.09 -32.98 -70.67
N SER A 254 8.26 -33.86 -69.68
CA SER A 254 8.14 -33.49 -68.26
C SER A 254 9.31 -32.65 -67.73
N ASN A 255 9.11 -31.35 -67.59
CA ASN A 255 9.83 -30.49 -66.64
C ASN A 255 8.88 -30.13 -65.50
N ILE A 256 8.78 -31.00 -64.50
CA ILE A 256 8.10 -30.75 -63.22
C ILE A 256 9.12 -30.10 -62.28
N ASP A 257 9.38 -28.82 -62.52
CA ASP A 257 10.24 -27.98 -61.69
C ASP A 257 9.84 -26.51 -61.96
N GLY A 258 8.97 -25.95 -61.11
CA GLY A 258 8.23 -24.72 -61.41
C GLY A 258 6.77 -24.66 -60.94
N LEU A 259 6.32 -25.61 -60.12
CA LEU A 259 5.35 -25.26 -59.08
C LEU A 259 6.08 -24.33 -58.12
N THR A 260 5.59 -23.10 -57.94
CA THR A 260 5.91 -22.34 -56.72
C THR A 260 5.25 -23.09 -55.58
N ASP A 261 6.03 -23.86 -54.84
CA ASP A 261 5.57 -24.37 -53.55
C ASP A 261 5.33 -23.14 -52.68
N LEU A 262 4.06 -22.86 -52.41
CA LEU A 262 3.69 -21.85 -51.44
C LEU A 262 3.95 -22.52 -50.10
N GLU A 263 5.11 -22.22 -49.50
CA GLU A 263 5.45 -22.61 -48.14
C GLU A 263 4.45 -21.94 -47.19
N PHE A 264 3.28 -22.57 -47.08
CA PHE A 264 2.24 -22.22 -46.13
C PHE A 264 2.84 -22.25 -44.72
N PRO A 265 2.51 -21.26 -43.86
CA PRO A 265 3.04 -21.24 -42.52
C PRO A 265 2.63 -22.52 -41.78
N ILE A 266 3.59 -23.11 -41.10
CA ILE A 266 3.39 -24.27 -40.26
C ILE A 266 2.82 -23.78 -38.93
N ILE A 267 1.70 -24.36 -38.50
CA ILE A 267 1.17 -24.19 -37.14
C ILE A 267 2.00 -25.03 -36.18
N ASP A 268 2.39 -24.38 -35.08
CA ASP A 268 2.91 -25.02 -33.88
C ASP A 268 2.11 -24.61 -32.65
N VAL A 269 1.98 -25.53 -31.70
CA VAL A 269 1.21 -25.38 -30.46
C VAL A 269 1.90 -26.26 -29.42
N GLU A 270 2.09 -25.75 -28.21
CA GLU A 270 2.64 -26.55 -27.10
C GLU A 270 1.51 -27.18 -26.27
N ASP A 271 1.83 -28.26 -25.55
CA ASP A 271 0.95 -28.83 -24.53
C ASP A 271 0.98 -27.93 -23.28
N VAL A 272 -0.10 -27.90 -22.50
CA VAL A 272 -0.30 -26.96 -21.37
C VAL A 272 -0.29 -27.73 -20.05
N SER A 273 0.40 -27.21 -19.03
CA SER A 273 0.12 -27.49 -17.62
C SER A 273 -0.58 -26.27 -17.02
N ILE A 274 -1.59 -26.50 -16.19
CA ILE A 274 -2.24 -25.46 -15.38
C ILE A 274 -2.58 -26.05 -14.01
N GLN A 275 -2.34 -25.30 -12.94
CA GLN A 275 -2.79 -25.67 -11.60
C GLN A 275 -4.32 -25.58 -11.56
N GLU A 276 -4.97 -26.59 -10.99
CA GLU A 276 -6.43 -26.68 -10.88
C GLU A 276 -6.98 -25.45 -10.12
N GLY A 277 -6.47 -25.27 -8.90
CA GLY A 277 -6.87 -24.24 -7.95
C GLY A 277 -8.05 -24.73 -7.10
N SER A 278 -7.96 -24.61 -5.77
CA SER A 278 -8.95 -25.22 -4.87
C SER A 278 -10.39 -24.69 -5.00
N ILE A 279 -10.66 -23.52 -5.62
CA ILE A 279 -12.00 -23.14 -6.09
C ILE A 279 -11.94 -22.26 -7.35
N GLY A 280 -13.09 -22.07 -8.01
CA GLY A 280 -13.28 -21.03 -9.01
C GLY A 280 -13.01 -21.50 -10.43
N THR A 281 -12.28 -20.72 -11.24
CA THR A 281 -11.91 -21.13 -12.60
C THR A 281 -10.55 -20.60 -13.07
N SER A 282 -9.64 -21.51 -13.42
CA SER A 282 -8.37 -21.25 -14.10
C SER A 282 -8.52 -21.16 -15.63
N ILE A 283 -7.52 -20.59 -16.33
CA ILE A 283 -7.51 -20.53 -17.80
C ILE A 283 -6.32 -21.31 -18.39
N ALA A 284 -6.61 -22.46 -18.99
CA ALA A 284 -5.68 -23.17 -19.85
C ALA A 284 -5.59 -22.44 -21.21
N GLN A 285 -4.52 -21.68 -21.42
CA GLN A 285 -4.28 -20.94 -22.67
C GLN A 285 -3.35 -21.71 -23.62
N PHE A 286 -3.92 -22.22 -24.71
CA PHE A 286 -3.15 -22.76 -25.83
C PHE A 286 -2.78 -21.63 -26.80
N VAL A 287 -1.49 -21.31 -26.90
CA VAL A 287 -0.98 -20.34 -27.88
C VAL A 287 -0.63 -21.05 -29.18
N VAL A 288 -1.39 -20.74 -30.24
CA VAL A 288 -1.17 -21.23 -31.60
C VAL A 288 -0.23 -20.26 -32.32
N ASN A 289 0.95 -20.75 -32.71
CA ASN A 289 2.00 -19.96 -33.36
C ASN A 289 2.18 -20.38 -34.83
N LEU A 290 2.66 -19.45 -35.66
CA LEU A 290 2.99 -19.68 -37.07
C LEU A 290 4.49 -19.55 -37.32
N SER A 291 5.05 -20.44 -38.13
CA SER A 291 6.47 -20.38 -38.57
C SER A 291 6.84 -19.11 -39.36
N SER A 292 5.84 -18.41 -39.89
CA SER A 292 5.96 -17.16 -40.64
C SER A 292 4.61 -16.40 -40.61
N PRO A 293 4.60 -15.06 -40.81
CA PRO A 293 3.35 -14.29 -40.83
C PRO A 293 2.36 -14.78 -41.88
N ALA A 294 1.07 -14.81 -41.53
CA ALA A 294 0.00 -15.31 -42.37
C ALA A 294 -0.08 -14.57 -43.72
N THR A 295 0.14 -15.27 -44.84
CA THR A 295 0.12 -14.66 -46.20
C THR A 295 -1.30 -14.46 -46.74
N GLU A 296 -2.25 -15.22 -46.21
CA GLU A 296 -3.70 -15.10 -46.39
C GLU A 296 -4.37 -15.20 -45.02
N GLU A 297 -5.70 -15.11 -44.96
CA GLU A 297 -6.43 -15.40 -43.72
C GLU A 297 -6.42 -16.91 -43.45
N ILE A 298 -5.95 -17.31 -42.27
CA ILE A 298 -5.90 -18.71 -41.83
C ILE A 298 -7.10 -18.97 -40.94
N GLN A 299 -7.83 -20.05 -41.20
CA GLN A 299 -8.94 -20.51 -40.37
C GLN A 299 -8.72 -21.97 -39.96
N PHE A 300 -9.12 -22.32 -38.74
CA PHE A 300 -9.20 -23.70 -38.27
C PHE A 300 -10.28 -23.86 -37.20
N SER A 301 -10.79 -25.07 -37.05
CA SER A 301 -11.71 -25.43 -35.98
C SER A 301 -10.97 -26.06 -34.80
N TYR A 302 -11.50 -25.83 -33.60
CA TYR A 302 -11.03 -26.49 -32.38
C TYR A 302 -12.20 -27.14 -31.63
N GLN A 303 -11.90 -28.21 -30.90
CA GLN A 303 -12.81 -28.85 -29.96
C GLN A 303 -12.01 -29.52 -28.83
N THR A 304 -12.49 -29.38 -27.59
CA THR A 304 -11.99 -30.17 -26.45
C THR A 304 -12.63 -31.57 -26.41
N VAL A 305 -11.86 -32.54 -25.94
CA VAL A 305 -12.26 -33.94 -25.77
C VAL A 305 -11.79 -34.41 -24.40
N ASP A 306 -12.72 -35.00 -23.64
CA ASP A 306 -12.50 -35.53 -22.30
C ASP A 306 -11.43 -36.64 -22.29
N GLY A 307 -10.62 -36.72 -21.22
CA GLY A 307 -9.51 -37.66 -21.10
C GLY A 307 -9.57 -38.42 -19.77
N SER A 308 -8.75 -38.01 -18.81
CA SER A 308 -9.12 -38.15 -17.39
C SER A 308 -10.22 -37.12 -17.12
N ALA A 309 -9.87 -35.83 -17.30
CA ALA A 309 -10.74 -34.70 -17.04
C ALA A 309 -12.01 -34.75 -17.88
N ILE A 310 -13.14 -34.53 -17.23
CA ILE A 310 -14.51 -34.64 -17.69
C ILE A 310 -15.15 -33.27 -17.74
N ALA A 311 -15.65 -32.88 -18.92
CA ALA A 311 -16.36 -31.63 -19.08
C ALA A 311 -17.53 -31.44 -18.09
N VAL A 312 -17.69 -30.20 -17.61
CA VAL A 312 -18.61 -29.72 -16.57
C VAL A 312 -18.18 -30.04 -15.13
N SER A 313 -17.31 -31.03 -14.93
CA SER A 313 -16.62 -31.25 -13.65
C SER A 313 -15.41 -30.32 -13.59
N ASP A 314 -14.34 -30.67 -14.29
CA ASP A 314 -12.99 -30.13 -14.04
C ASP A 314 -12.58 -29.12 -15.13
N TYR A 315 -13.33 -29.07 -16.24
CA TYR A 315 -13.20 -28.01 -17.24
C TYR A 315 -14.50 -27.77 -18.04
N ASN A 316 -14.62 -26.62 -18.70
CA ASN A 316 -15.75 -26.31 -19.57
C ASN A 316 -15.48 -26.74 -21.02
N GLN A 317 -16.29 -27.66 -21.54
CA GLN A 317 -16.20 -28.11 -22.94
C GLN A 317 -16.36 -26.95 -23.92
N ALA A 318 -15.33 -26.73 -24.73
CA ALA A 318 -15.28 -25.66 -25.70
C ALA A 318 -15.10 -26.21 -27.12
N SER A 319 -15.73 -25.55 -28.09
CA SER A 319 -15.46 -25.75 -29.51
C SER A 319 -15.78 -24.49 -30.29
N GLY A 320 -15.11 -24.30 -31.43
CA GLY A 320 -15.29 -23.09 -32.22
C GLY A 320 -14.43 -23.07 -33.47
N GLN A 321 -14.27 -21.86 -34.01
CA GLN A 321 -13.39 -21.56 -35.13
C GLN A 321 -12.48 -20.38 -34.75
N ILE A 322 -11.19 -20.51 -35.02
CA ILE A 322 -10.20 -19.44 -34.87
C ILE A 322 -9.84 -18.93 -36.25
N THR A 323 -9.62 -17.61 -36.34
CA THR A 323 -9.11 -16.92 -37.52
C THR A 323 -7.82 -16.20 -37.13
N ILE A 324 -6.72 -16.48 -37.83
CA ILE A 324 -5.49 -15.67 -37.78
C ILE A 324 -5.51 -14.73 -39.00
N PRO A 325 -5.62 -13.40 -38.81
CA PRO A 325 -5.65 -12.44 -39.91
C PRO A 325 -4.34 -12.40 -40.72
N THR A 326 -4.45 -12.02 -42.00
CA THR A 326 -3.27 -11.79 -42.86
C THR A 326 -2.29 -10.81 -42.22
N GLY A 327 -1.03 -11.24 -42.06
CA GLY A 327 0.05 -10.48 -41.45
C GLY A 327 0.33 -10.81 -39.99
N GLU A 328 -0.58 -11.48 -39.28
CA GLU A 328 -0.37 -11.92 -37.89
C GLU A 328 0.42 -13.24 -37.82
N THR A 329 0.96 -13.55 -36.64
CA THR A 329 1.80 -14.73 -36.38
C THR A 329 1.25 -15.71 -35.35
N SER A 330 0.15 -15.38 -34.65
CA SER A 330 -0.41 -16.24 -33.61
C SER A 330 -1.88 -15.95 -33.29
N ALA A 331 -2.51 -16.88 -32.55
CA ALA A 331 -3.78 -16.69 -31.86
C ALA A 331 -3.79 -17.52 -30.56
N ALA A 332 -4.70 -17.18 -29.63
CA ALA A 332 -4.89 -17.94 -28.39
C ALA A 332 -6.25 -18.66 -28.39
N ILE A 333 -6.26 -19.88 -27.85
CA ILE A 333 -7.48 -20.59 -27.44
C ILE A 333 -7.45 -20.67 -25.92
N ASN A 334 -8.43 -20.04 -25.27
CA ASN A 334 -8.60 -20.08 -23.83
C ASN A 334 -9.65 -21.14 -23.49
N ILE A 335 -9.28 -22.16 -22.74
CA ILE A 335 -10.21 -23.13 -22.13
C ILE A 335 -10.35 -22.77 -20.65
N ILE A 336 -11.57 -22.78 -20.14
CA ILE A 336 -11.84 -22.53 -18.71
C ILE A 336 -11.74 -23.88 -18.00
N VAL A 337 -10.75 -24.02 -17.11
CA VAL A 337 -10.63 -25.09 -16.11
C VAL A 337 -11.46 -24.66 -14.90
N ASN A 338 -12.14 -25.60 -14.25
CA ASN A 338 -12.86 -25.36 -13.01
C ASN A 338 -11.96 -25.79 -11.85
N GLY A 339 -11.96 -25.02 -10.76
CA GLY A 339 -11.29 -25.40 -9.53
C GLY A 339 -12.28 -25.93 -8.50
N ASP A 340 -11.96 -27.04 -7.83
CA ASP A 340 -12.69 -27.51 -6.65
C ASP A 340 -11.78 -28.22 -5.62
N ARG A 341 -12.37 -28.94 -4.64
CA ARG A 341 -11.73 -29.42 -3.40
C ARG A 341 -11.83 -30.96 -3.21
N GLU A 342 -12.09 -31.72 -4.28
CA GLU A 342 -11.98 -33.18 -4.25
C GLU A 342 -10.55 -33.64 -4.59
N ILE A 343 -9.92 -34.38 -3.67
CA ILE A 343 -8.51 -34.81 -3.82
C ILE A 343 -8.39 -35.92 -4.87
N GLU A 344 -8.14 -35.53 -6.12
CA GLU A 344 -8.07 -36.40 -7.30
C GLU A 344 -6.61 -36.78 -7.64
N GLN A 345 -6.24 -36.85 -8.92
CA GLN A 345 -4.88 -36.99 -9.45
C GLN A 345 -4.66 -35.91 -10.52
N ASP A 346 -3.45 -35.76 -11.07
CA ASP A 346 -3.27 -34.90 -12.26
C ASP A 346 -4.13 -35.43 -13.43
N GLU A 347 -5.07 -34.61 -13.91
CA GLU A 347 -6.10 -35.00 -14.87
C GLU A 347 -5.81 -34.40 -16.26
N GLU A 348 -6.07 -35.15 -17.35
CA GLU A 348 -5.77 -34.69 -18.72
C GLU A 348 -7.04 -34.49 -19.57
N PHE A 349 -7.13 -33.39 -20.32
CA PHE A 349 -8.06 -33.26 -21.47
C PHE A 349 -7.30 -32.92 -22.76
N THR A 350 -7.91 -33.22 -23.92
CA THR A 350 -7.28 -33.01 -25.24
C THR A 350 -7.96 -31.89 -26.01
N LEU A 351 -7.19 -30.92 -26.50
CA LEU A 351 -7.57 -29.98 -27.55
C LEU A 351 -7.27 -30.59 -28.94
N ASN A 352 -8.30 -30.85 -29.73
CA ASN A 352 -8.20 -31.25 -31.13
C ASN A 352 -8.36 -30.03 -32.05
N LEU A 353 -7.39 -29.79 -32.92
CA LEU A 353 -7.40 -28.77 -33.98
C LEU A 353 -7.55 -29.45 -35.35
N ASN A 354 -8.49 -28.97 -36.17
CA ASN A 354 -8.80 -29.58 -37.47
C ASN A 354 -9.32 -28.53 -38.48
N ASN A 355 -9.61 -28.97 -39.72
CA ASN A 355 -10.14 -28.13 -40.81
C ASN A 355 -9.28 -26.88 -41.14
N LEU A 356 -7.96 -26.99 -41.02
CA LEU A 356 -7.01 -25.90 -41.28
C LEU A 356 -6.99 -25.44 -42.75
N SER A 357 -6.99 -24.13 -42.98
CA SER A 357 -6.87 -23.50 -44.32
C SER A 357 -5.72 -22.51 -44.43
N SER A 358 -5.06 -22.47 -45.60
CA SER A 358 -3.92 -21.57 -45.93
C SER A 358 -2.73 -21.60 -44.95
N ALA A 359 -2.61 -22.71 -44.22
CA ALA A 359 -1.53 -23.10 -43.31
C ALA A 359 -1.41 -24.63 -43.32
N THR A 360 -0.35 -25.20 -42.74
CA THR A 360 -0.18 -26.64 -42.56
C THR A 360 0.10 -27.01 -41.09
N PHE A 361 -0.35 -28.18 -40.67
CA PHE A 361 0.18 -28.80 -39.45
C PHE A 361 1.58 -29.39 -39.76
N ALA A 362 2.51 -29.37 -38.80
CA ALA A 362 3.84 -29.94 -39.04
C ALA A 362 3.74 -31.45 -39.33
N ASN A 363 4.74 -31.97 -40.04
CA ASN A 363 4.76 -33.34 -40.58
C ASN A 363 3.63 -33.68 -41.58
N ASN A 364 2.82 -32.68 -42.00
CA ASN A 364 1.65 -32.82 -42.88
C ASN A 364 0.53 -33.69 -42.29
N GLU A 365 0.33 -33.63 -40.97
CA GLU A 365 -0.85 -34.22 -40.32
C GLU A 365 -2.16 -33.52 -40.74
N THR A 366 -3.30 -34.20 -40.59
CA THR A 366 -4.63 -33.63 -40.91
C THR A 366 -5.37 -33.05 -39.70
N GLU A 367 -4.88 -33.34 -38.50
CA GLU A 367 -5.35 -32.80 -37.22
C GLU A 367 -4.17 -32.66 -36.26
N TYR A 368 -4.31 -31.80 -35.26
CA TYR A 368 -3.34 -31.62 -34.19
C TYR A 368 -4.03 -31.88 -32.85
N ASN A 369 -3.49 -32.80 -32.06
CA ASN A 369 -3.95 -33.08 -30.70
C ASN A 369 -2.93 -32.51 -29.70
N LYS A 370 -3.43 -31.78 -28.71
CA LYS A 370 -2.66 -31.11 -27.65
C LYS A 370 -3.27 -31.43 -26.30
N VAL A 371 -2.45 -31.73 -25.30
CA VAL A 371 -2.89 -32.06 -23.95
C VAL A 371 -2.91 -30.79 -23.10
N ALA A 372 -3.94 -30.63 -22.29
CA ALA A 372 -3.87 -29.85 -21.06
C ALA A 372 -3.79 -30.84 -19.90
N VAL A 373 -2.77 -30.71 -19.06
CA VAL A 373 -2.71 -31.31 -17.73
C VAL A 373 -3.28 -30.28 -16.75
N ILE A 374 -4.28 -30.72 -15.98
CA ILE A 374 -4.74 -30.06 -14.78
C ILE A 374 -3.91 -30.67 -13.64
N GLU A 375 -3.04 -29.86 -13.04
CA GLU A 375 -2.16 -30.28 -11.95
C GLU A 375 -2.91 -30.09 -10.62
N ASN A 376 -3.17 -31.20 -9.92
CA ASN A 376 -3.94 -31.21 -8.69
C ASN A 376 -3.10 -30.63 -7.53
N ASP A 377 -3.51 -29.50 -6.99
CA ASP A 377 -2.90 -28.83 -5.82
C ASP A 377 -3.52 -29.20 -4.47
N ASP A 378 -4.58 -30.02 -4.48
CA ASP A 378 -5.40 -30.35 -3.33
C ASP A 378 -4.79 -31.48 -2.47
N VAL A 379 -4.67 -31.24 -1.17
CA VAL A 379 -3.97 -32.15 -0.22
C VAL A 379 -4.91 -32.82 0.77
N ALA A 380 -4.79 -34.14 0.89
CA ALA A 380 -5.66 -34.95 1.76
C ALA A 380 -5.61 -34.51 3.23
N GLN A 381 -6.70 -33.88 3.71
CA GLN A 381 -6.78 -33.40 5.09
C GLN A 381 -6.53 -34.51 6.13
N SER A 382 -5.56 -34.26 7.02
CA SER A 382 -4.97 -35.27 7.90
C SER A 382 -5.91 -35.74 9.03
N SER A 383 -6.80 -36.67 8.72
CA SER A 383 -7.59 -37.46 9.69
C SER A 383 -6.74 -38.53 10.41
N ALA A 384 -5.58 -38.16 10.96
CA ALA A 384 -4.60 -39.07 11.53
C ALA A 384 -4.44 -38.93 13.05
N ILE A 385 -4.98 -39.89 13.82
CA ILE A 385 -4.61 -40.07 15.23
C ILE A 385 -3.20 -40.69 15.29
N ILE A 386 -2.17 -39.86 15.47
CA ILE A 386 -0.78 -40.33 15.52
C ILE A 386 -0.51 -41.05 16.87
N PRO A 387 -0.07 -42.33 16.86
CA PRO A 387 0.32 -43.04 18.08
C PRO A 387 1.71 -42.58 18.56
N GLN A 388 1.86 -42.32 19.86
CA GLN A 388 3.12 -41.85 20.42
C GLN A 388 4.25 -42.91 20.36
N ASN A 389 5.42 -42.50 19.87
CA ASN A 389 6.73 -42.95 20.33
C ASN A 389 7.81 -41.93 19.95
N GLU A 390 8.86 -41.84 20.76
CA GLU A 390 9.79 -40.69 20.76
C GLU A 390 10.86 -40.71 19.66
N VAL A 391 11.12 -39.53 19.08
CA VAL A 391 12.48 -39.08 18.75
C VAL A 391 12.63 -37.66 19.29
N GLN A 392 13.46 -37.47 20.32
CA GLN A 392 13.67 -36.13 20.91
C GLN A 392 14.61 -35.29 20.07
N ILE A 393 14.03 -34.42 19.24
CA ILE A 393 14.62 -33.15 18.80
C ILE A 393 13.95 -32.06 19.66
N PRO A 394 14.65 -31.01 20.13
CA PRO A 394 13.99 -29.88 20.78
C PRO A 394 13.04 -29.21 19.79
N GLN A 395 11.74 -29.40 19.99
CA GLN A 395 10.70 -28.69 19.26
C GLN A 395 10.52 -27.28 19.84
N PRO A 396 9.98 -26.32 19.07
CA PRO A 396 9.33 -25.14 19.65
C PRO A 396 8.26 -25.55 20.67
N GLN A 397 7.87 -24.61 21.55
CA GLN A 397 6.77 -24.86 22.50
C GLN A 397 5.47 -25.03 21.69
N ASP A 398 4.77 -26.16 21.90
CA ASP A 398 3.40 -26.33 21.42
C ASP A 398 2.48 -25.47 22.28
N TYR A 399 2.18 -24.26 21.79
CA TYR A 399 1.27 -23.32 22.44
C TYR A 399 -0.22 -23.70 22.28
N GLY A 400 -0.53 -24.72 21.47
CA GLY A 400 -1.89 -25.19 21.21
C GLY A 400 -2.70 -24.28 20.27
N SER A 401 -4.03 -24.36 20.38
CA SER A 401 -4.96 -23.54 19.61
C SER A 401 -4.91 -22.09 20.09
N LEU A 402 -4.46 -21.18 19.21
CA LEU A 402 -4.57 -19.74 19.41
C LEU A 402 -6.01 -19.25 19.24
N LEU A 403 -6.92 -20.06 18.68
CA LEU A 403 -8.30 -19.67 18.41
C LEU A 403 -9.31 -20.34 19.34
N LYS A 404 -10.42 -19.63 19.56
CA LYS A 404 -11.52 -19.99 20.46
C LYS A 404 -12.87 -19.65 19.83
N GLY A 405 -13.24 -20.40 18.80
CA GLY A 405 -14.23 -19.93 17.83
C GLY A 405 -13.63 -18.79 17.01
N ASN A 406 -14.42 -17.79 16.65
CA ASN A 406 -14.02 -16.69 15.77
C ASN A 406 -13.18 -15.62 16.50
N LEU A 407 -12.40 -16.00 17.51
CA LEU A 407 -11.63 -15.12 18.40
C LEU A 407 -10.24 -15.70 18.62
N MET A 408 -9.24 -14.83 18.72
CA MET A 408 -7.90 -15.18 19.15
C MET A 408 -7.79 -15.09 20.69
N ASP A 409 -7.29 -16.14 21.32
CA ASP A 409 -7.13 -16.31 22.77
C ASP A 409 -5.65 -16.28 23.13
N LEU A 410 -5.17 -15.10 23.54
CA LEU A 410 -3.80 -14.90 24.03
C LEU A 410 -3.75 -14.84 25.57
N GLN A 411 -4.79 -15.31 26.27
CA GLN A 411 -4.88 -15.22 27.74
C GLN A 411 -3.83 -16.06 28.49
N SER A 412 -3.17 -16.99 27.80
CA SER A 412 -2.12 -17.86 28.33
C SER A 412 -0.72 -17.20 28.36
N PHE A 413 -0.52 -16.12 27.60
CA PHE A 413 0.75 -15.40 27.49
C PHE A 413 0.76 -14.22 28.49
N THR A 414 1.87 -13.98 29.18
CA THR A 414 2.02 -12.90 30.18
C THR A 414 2.69 -11.64 29.65
N ASP A 415 3.18 -11.69 28.41
CA ASP A 415 4.02 -10.69 27.78
C ASP A 415 3.51 -10.45 26.34
N GLU A 416 4.19 -9.62 25.56
CA GLU A 416 3.88 -9.43 24.13
C GLU A 416 4.15 -10.73 23.33
N VAL A 417 3.25 -11.05 22.40
CA VAL A 417 3.30 -12.24 21.56
C VAL A 417 3.53 -11.82 20.11
N THR A 418 4.70 -12.15 19.57
CA THR A 418 4.98 -12.00 18.14
C THR A 418 4.37 -13.18 17.38
N LEU A 419 3.66 -12.86 16.31
CA LEU A 419 2.88 -13.78 15.48
C LEU A 419 3.29 -13.57 14.03
N ASP A 420 3.52 -14.67 13.31
CA ASP A 420 3.59 -14.66 11.85
C ASP A 420 2.18 -14.96 11.32
N PHE A 421 1.60 -14.03 10.56
CA PHE A 421 0.29 -14.14 9.92
C PHE A 421 0.48 -14.42 8.44
N THR A 422 0.15 -15.63 7.98
CA THR A 422 0.05 -15.92 6.55
C THR A 422 -1.36 -15.53 6.09
N VAL A 423 -1.42 -14.59 5.16
CA VAL A 423 -2.63 -13.99 4.59
C VAL A 423 -2.72 -14.44 3.13
N GLU A 424 -3.83 -15.07 2.77
CA GLU A 424 -4.17 -15.57 1.44
C GLU A 424 -5.46 -14.87 0.98
N ARG A 425 -5.59 -14.61 -0.32
CA ARG A 425 -6.66 -13.77 -0.89
C ARG A 425 -7.22 -14.37 -2.17
N GLU A 426 -8.54 -14.46 -2.22
CA GLU A 426 -9.31 -14.82 -3.43
C GLU A 426 -10.22 -13.66 -3.89
N ALA A 427 -10.48 -12.68 -3.01
CA ALA A 427 -11.29 -11.49 -3.28
C ALA A 427 -10.73 -10.53 -4.35
N ILE A 428 -11.64 -9.90 -5.08
CA ILE A 428 -11.34 -8.85 -6.08
C ILE A 428 -10.89 -7.54 -5.40
N TYR A 429 -11.40 -7.24 -4.20
CA TYR A 429 -11.16 -5.97 -3.49
C TYR A 429 -9.86 -5.97 -2.68
N ASP A 430 -9.25 -4.80 -2.51
CA ASP A 430 -8.03 -4.62 -1.69
C ASP A 430 -8.38 -4.54 -0.20
N ASN A 431 -8.93 -5.65 0.31
CA ASN A 431 -9.46 -5.78 1.66
C ASN A 431 -8.36 -5.68 2.73
N VAL A 432 -8.71 -5.07 3.87
CA VAL A 432 -7.82 -4.91 5.02
C VAL A 432 -8.42 -5.60 6.23
N VAL A 433 -7.74 -6.63 6.74
CA VAL A 433 -8.09 -7.27 8.02
C VAL A 433 -7.31 -6.63 9.15
N GLY A 434 -7.96 -6.45 10.30
CA GLY A 434 -7.33 -5.95 11.52
C GLY A 434 -7.90 -6.63 12.76
N PHE A 435 -7.18 -6.52 13.88
CA PHE A 435 -7.61 -7.09 15.17
C PHE A 435 -7.88 -5.98 16.18
N TYR A 436 -8.94 -6.13 16.98
CA TYR A 436 -9.24 -5.26 18.11
C TYR A 436 -9.42 -6.07 19.39
N LYS A 437 -9.06 -5.45 20.52
CA LYS A 437 -9.03 -6.07 21.84
C LYS A 437 -10.42 -6.12 22.47
N ILE A 438 -10.78 -7.26 23.07
CA ILE A 438 -12.06 -7.45 23.77
C ILE A 438 -11.84 -7.93 25.22
N ASN A 439 -12.79 -7.61 26.10
CA ASN A 439 -12.74 -7.92 27.53
C ASN A 439 -13.11 -9.38 27.86
N ASP A 440 -14.01 -9.97 27.08
CA ASP A 440 -14.61 -11.28 27.31
C ASP A 440 -14.94 -12.00 25.98
N ILE A 441 -15.30 -13.29 26.07
CA ILE A 441 -15.62 -14.11 24.89
C ILE A 441 -16.99 -13.77 24.28
N GLU A 442 -17.83 -13.04 25.03
CA GLU A 442 -19.08 -12.45 24.58
C GLU A 442 -18.87 -11.15 23.76
N GLY A 443 -17.62 -10.70 23.62
CA GLY A 443 -17.23 -9.61 22.74
C GLY A 443 -17.33 -8.21 23.33
N SER A 444 -17.47 -8.04 24.65
CA SER A 444 -17.59 -6.69 25.22
C SER A 444 -16.29 -5.89 25.08
N ILE A 445 -16.46 -4.60 24.81
CA ILE A 445 -15.37 -3.61 24.69
C ILE A 445 -15.67 -2.42 25.60
N THR A 446 -14.63 -1.72 26.04
CA THR A 446 -14.77 -0.55 26.91
C THR A 446 -14.21 0.68 26.22
N ASP A 447 -14.99 1.75 26.17
CA ASP A 447 -14.53 3.06 25.75
C ASP A 447 -13.48 3.58 26.76
N PRO A 448 -12.20 3.76 26.37
CA PRO A 448 -11.15 4.20 27.28
C PRO A 448 -11.31 5.67 27.73
N VAL A 449 -12.17 6.44 27.07
CA VAL A 449 -12.42 7.87 27.27
C VAL A 449 -13.54 8.12 28.29
N THR A 450 -14.59 7.30 28.25
CA THR A 450 -15.75 7.41 29.17
C THR A 450 -15.81 6.32 30.23
N GLY A 451 -15.21 5.15 29.99
CA GLY A 451 -15.39 3.94 30.79
C GLY A 451 -16.73 3.23 30.55
N GLU A 452 -17.48 3.58 29.50
CA GLU A 452 -18.72 2.89 29.12
C GLU A 452 -18.42 1.55 28.42
N GLU A 453 -19.19 0.52 28.75
CA GLU A 453 -19.04 -0.85 28.23
C GLU A 453 -20.07 -1.10 27.14
N PHE A 454 -19.60 -1.42 25.93
CA PHE A 454 -20.41 -1.74 24.76
C PHE A 454 -20.33 -3.23 24.45
N LYS A 455 -21.42 -3.79 23.92
CA LYS A 455 -21.52 -5.20 23.50
C LYS A 455 -21.92 -5.28 22.03
N PRO A 456 -21.64 -6.39 21.33
CA PRO A 456 -22.05 -6.54 19.92
C PRO A 456 -23.54 -6.28 19.67
N SER A 457 -24.40 -6.52 20.67
CA SER A 457 -25.83 -6.21 20.63
C SER A 457 -26.19 -4.73 20.45
N ASP A 458 -25.25 -3.81 20.74
CA ASP A 458 -25.43 -2.36 20.61
C ASP A 458 -25.16 -1.87 19.18
N GLY A 459 -24.75 -2.77 18.28
CA GLY A 459 -24.75 -2.54 16.83
C GLY A 459 -23.81 -1.43 16.38
N GLU A 460 -24.36 -0.38 15.76
CA GLU A 460 -23.60 0.74 15.18
C GLU A 460 -22.69 1.44 16.19
N ALA A 461 -23.10 1.54 17.46
CA ALA A 461 -22.30 2.15 18.52
C ALA A 461 -21.08 1.28 18.88
N TYR A 462 -21.29 -0.03 18.98
CA TYR A 462 -20.22 -1.02 19.18
C TYR A 462 -19.27 -1.05 17.99
N ALA A 463 -19.79 -1.13 16.76
CA ALA A 463 -19.00 -1.21 15.53
C ALA A 463 -18.02 -0.04 15.40
N LYS A 464 -18.47 1.18 15.65
CA LYS A 464 -17.62 2.38 15.63
C LYS A 464 -16.49 2.31 16.65
N LEU A 465 -16.78 1.87 17.88
CA LEU A 465 -15.76 1.74 18.92
C LEU A 465 -14.80 0.57 18.66
N ALA A 466 -15.27 -0.56 18.13
CA ALA A 466 -14.42 -1.68 17.73
C ALA A 466 -13.41 -1.27 16.63
N ILE A 467 -13.87 -0.52 15.62
CA ILE A 467 -13.02 0.07 14.57
C ILE A 467 -11.97 1.03 15.17
N GLN A 468 -12.35 1.84 16.18
CA GLN A 468 -11.44 2.75 16.91
C GLN A 468 -10.46 2.04 17.85
N LEU A 469 -10.73 0.79 18.23
CA LEU A 469 -9.88 -0.05 19.09
C LEU A 469 -9.05 -1.08 18.33
N ARG A 470 -8.98 -0.99 16.99
CA ARG A 470 -8.08 -1.79 16.16
C ARG A 470 -6.62 -1.49 16.49
N GLU A 471 -5.75 -2.50 16.48
CA GLU A 471 -4.30 -2.35 16.62
C GLU A 471 -3.70 -1.94 15.26
N PRO A 472 -3.32 -0.68 15.01
CA PRO A 472 -3.02 -0.16 13.66
C PRO A 472 -1.59 -0.48 13.18
N GLU A 473 -0.79 -1.15 14.01
CA GLU A 473 0.46 -1.78 13.56
C GLU A 473 0.23 -3.24 13.10
N LEU A 474 -1.02 -3.72 13.12
CA LEU A 474 -1.46 -5.00 12.57
C LEU A 474 -2.63 -4.80 11.61
N GLU A 475 -2.32 -4.23 10.45
CA GLU A 475 -3.20 -4.20 9.28
C GLU A 475 -2.68 -5.24 8.28
N LEU A 476 -3.53 -6.21 7.94
CA LEU A 476 -3.22 -7.38 7.11
C LEU A 476 -3.93 -7.23 5.76
N SER A 477 -3.15 -7.06 4.69
CA SER A 477 -3.64 -6.88 3.32
C SER A 477 -2.61 -7.36 2.29
N LEU A 478 -3.04 -7.50 1.03
CA LEU A 478 -2.20 -7.88 -0.10
C LEU A 478 -2.29 -6.82 -1.21
N GLU A 479 -1.16 -6.44 -1.78
CA GLU A 479 -1.06 -5.65 -3.02
C GLU A 479 -1.69 -6.43 -4.20
N GLU A 480 -2.23 -5.74 -5.23
CA GLU A 480 -2.90 -6.29 -6.44
C GLU A 480 -2.19 -7.46 -7.17
N SER A 481 -0.92 -7.74 -6.86
CA SER A 481 -0.07 -8.73 -7.54
C SER A 481 0.33 -9.94 -6.68
N GLN A 482 -0.25 -10.08 -5.48
CA GLN A 482 0.05 -11.18 -4.54
C GLN A 482 -1.20 -11.98 -4.20
N SER A 483 -1.11 -13.31 -4.29
CA SER A 483 -2.13 -14.25 -3.78
C SER A 483 -1.86 -14.70 -2.34
N SER A 484 -0.62 -14.59 -1.85
CA SER A 484 -0.21 -14.92 -0.48
C SER A 484 0.92 -14.00 0.01
N ILE A 485 0.92 -13.69 1.30
CA ILE A 485 1.98 -12.96 2.02
C ILE A 485 2.05 -13.42 3.48
N THR A 486 3.25 -13.47 4.07
CA THR A 486 3.40 -13.58 5.54
C THR A 486 3.78 -12.23 6.13
N ILE A 487 2.98 -11.73 7.06
CA ILE A 487 3.16 -10.46 7.77
C ILE A 487 3.46 -10.75 9.25
N GLU A 488 4.53 -10.15 9.79
CA GLU A 488 4.90 -10.25 11.20
C GLU A 488 4.15 -9.18 12.01
N GLY A 489 3.45 -9.59 13.07
CA GLY A 489 2.75 -8.70 14.00
C GLY A 489 3.03 -9.02 15.46
N SER A 490 2.74 -8.08 16.36
CA SER A 490 2.82 -8.27 17.81
C SER A 490 1.48 -7.92 18.47
N LEU A 491 1.01 -8.77 19.39
CA LEU A 491 -0.23 -8.55 20.17
C LEU A 491 0.03 -8.73 21.68
N SER A 492 -0.78 -8.07 22.53
CA SER A 492 -0.60 -8.14 23.99
C SER A 492 -1.18 -9.43 24.58
N GLY A 493 -0.37 -10.22 25.30
CA GLY A 493 -0.83 -11.35 26.11
C GLY A 493 -1.82 -10.94 27.21
N GLU A 494 -2.42 -11.92 27.89
CA GLU A 494 -3.51 -11.84 28.88
C GLU A 494 -4.92 -11.50 28.31
N HIS A 495 -5.06 -11.31 26.99
CA HIS A 495 -6.28 -10.77 26.37
C HIS A 495 -6.88 -11.66 25.26
N TYR A 496 -8.13 -11.35 24.90
CA TYR A 496 -8.75 -11.81 23.66
C TYR A 496 -8.68 -10.73 22.58
N TYR A 497 -8.58 -11.17 21.33
CA TYR A 497 -8.68 -10.32 20.16
C TYR A 497 -9.76 -10.84 19.20
N ALA A 498 -10.59 -9.93 18.69
CA ALA A 498 -11.55 -10.21 17.64
C ALA A 498 -11.03 -9.59 16.32
N PRO A 499 -11.01 -10.35 15.21
CA PRO A 499 -10.80 -9.75 13.90
C PRO A 499 -12.02 -8.95 13.41
N LEU A 500 -11.70 -8.00 12.51
CA LEU A 500 -12.60 -7.27 11.61
C LEU A 500 -12.00 -7.26 10.19
N ILE A 501 -12.84 -7.06 9.18
CA ILE A 501 -12.44 -6.84 7.78
C ILE A 501 -13.08 -5.57 7.26
N ALA A 502 -12.27 -4.71 6.62
CA ALA A 502 -12.71 -3.52 5.89
C ALA A 502 -12.63 -3.78 4.38
N VAL A 503 -13.75 -3.58 3.68
CA VAL A 503 -13.89 -3.88 2.26
C VAL A 503 -13.16 -2.81 1.43
N ASP A 504 -12.31 -3.21 0.48
CA ASP A 504 -11.58 -2.29 -0.41
C ASP A 504 -10.77 -1.20 0.35
N GLY A 505 -10.34 -1.53 1.59
CA GLY A 505 -9.72 -0.60 2.53
C GLY A 505 -10.66 0.50 3.09
N ASP A 506 -11.93 0.54 2.68
CA ASP A 506 -12.94 1.49 3.15
C ASP A 506 -13.51 1.07 4.50
N PHE A 507 -12.94 1.64 5.57
CA PHE A 507 -13.47 1.47 6.93
C PHE A 507 -14.86 2.09 7.19
N SER A 508 -15.56 2.61 6.16
CA SER A 508 -17.01 2.85 6.22
C SER A 508 -17.83 1.57 6.00
N GLN A 509 -17.22 0.52 5.43
CA GLN A 509 -17.80 -0.79 5.15
C GLN A 509 -16.96 -1.87 5.85
N VAL A 510 -17.32 -2.17 7.10
CA VAL A 510 -16.58 -3.10 7.97
C VAL A 510 -17.49 -4.19 8.52
N TYR A 511 -16.99 -5.42 8.51
CA TYR A 511 -17.62 -6.57 9.16
C TYR A 511 -16.75 -7.14 10.27
N PHE A 512 -17.40 -7.78 11.24
CA PHE A 512 -16.82 -8.21 12.50
C PHE A 512 -17.16 -9.68 12.79
N SER A 513 -16.35 -10.26 13.67
CA SER A 513 -16.52 -11.61 14.24
C SER A 513 -17.88 -11.85 14.92
N PHE A 514 -18.57 -10.78 15.31
CA PHE A 514 -19.87 -10.84 15.97
C PHE A 514 -20.97 -10.31 15.05
N ALA A 515 -21.80 -11.20 14.50
CA ALA A 515 -22.92 -10.85 13.62
C ALA A 515 -23.87 -9.78 14.20
N GLN A 516 -23.97 -9.63 15.53
CA GLN A 516 -24.78 -8.57 16.14
C GLN A 516 -24.25 -7.16 15.87
N ALA A 517 -22.94 -6.99 15.66
CA ALA A 517 -22.32 -5.72 15.28
C ALA A 517 -22.61 -5.38 13.81
N ASN A 518 -22.43 -6.35 12.90
CA ASN A 518 -22.55 -6.24 11.43
C ASN A 518 -23.87 -5.57 10.99
N SER A 519 -23.86 -4.81 9.90
CA SER A 519 -25.01 -3.95 9.53
C SER A 519 -26.25 -4.75 9.08
N ASP A 520 -26.03 -5.84 8.35
CA ASP A 520 -26.99 -6.86 7.88
C ASP A 520 -27.44 -7.86 8.95
N LYS A 521 -26.57 -8.12 9.94
CA LYS A 521 -26.65 -9.20 10.93
C LYS A 521 -26.25 -10.60 10.41
N ALA A 522 -25.40 -10.67 9.38
CA ALA A 522 -24.78 -11.91 8.91
C ALA A 522 -23.49 -12.26 9.67
N GLU A 523 -23.03 -13.52 9.56
CA GLU A 523 -21.66 -13.91 9.91
C GLU A 523 -20.73 -13.57 8.73
N HIS A 524 -19.56 -12.98 9.01
CA HIS A 524 -18.58 -12.58 7.99
C HIS A 524 -17.15 -13.02 8.31
N ILE A 525 -16.93 -13.63 9.48
CA ILE A 525 -15.62 -14.16 9.88
C ILE A 525 -15.87 -15.46 10.62
N ARG A 526 -15.12 -16.50 10.27
CA ARG A 526 -15.26 -17.86 10.82
C ARG A 526 -13.90 -18.47 11.08
N SER A 527 -13.70 -19.16 12.21
CA SER A 527 -12.50 -19.99 12.36
C SER A 527 -12.64 -21.29 11.57
N LEU A 528 -11.64 -21.58 10.74
CA LEU A 528 -11.56 -22.78 9.89
C LEU A 528 -10.80 -23.94 10.57
N GLY A 529 -10.33 -23.74 11.81
CA GLY A 529 -9.41 -24.66 12.51
C GLY A 529 -7.93 -24.26 12.32
N ASN A 530 -6.99 -25.02 12.90
CA ASN A 530 -5.53 -24.85 12.71
C ASN A 530 -4.98 -23.41 12.83
N ASN A 531 -5.55 -22.61 13.73
CA ASN A 531 -5.26 -21.17 13.90
C ASN A 531 -5.59 -20.27 12.70
N THR A 532 -6.49 -20.75 11.82
CA THR A 532 -6.96 -20.05 10.62
C THR A 532 -8.34 -19.41 10.84
N PHE A 533 -8.46 -18.18 10.34
CA PHE A 533 -9.72 -17.46 10.08
C PHE A 533 -10.01 -17.43 8.57
N GLY A 534 -11.27 -17.52 8.21
CA GLY A 534 -11.81 -17.16 6.90
C GLY A 534 -12.74 -15.96 7.02
N PHE A 535 -12.87 -15.17 5.95
CA PHE A 535 -13.55 -13.87 5.91
C PHE A 535 -14.49 -13.74 4.69
N GLU A 536 -15.46 -12.83 4.79
CA GLU A 536 -16.42 -12.46 3.73
C GLU A 536 -16.49 -10.93 3.60
N ASP A 537 -16.30 -10.39 2.40
CA ASP A 537 -16.37 -8.94 2.10
C ASP A 537 -17.76 -8.49 1.60
N MET A 538 -18.56 -9.41 1.07
CA MET A 538 -19.85 -9.09 0.48
C MET A 538 -21.00 -9.01 1.49
N PHE A 539 -21.78 -7.93 1.46
CA PHE A 539 -22.95 -7.67 2.34
C PHE A 539 -23.92 -8.85 2.42
N ASN A 540 -24.41 -9.15 3.63
CA ASN A 540 -25.20 -10.34 3.98
C ASN A 540 -24.36 -11.65 3.95
N GLY A 541 -23.04 -11.54 4.15
CA GLY A 541 -22.10 -12.68 4.15
C GLY A 541 -22.13 -13.43 2.82
N GLY A 542 -21.87 -12.72 1.72
CA GLY A 542 -21.56 -13.24 0.39
C GLY A 542 -22.11 -14.61 0.02
N ASP A 543 -21.18 -15.53 -0.25
CA ASP A 543 -21.40 -16.89 -0.70
C ASP A 543 -21.48 -17.87 0.49
N ASN A 544 -20.90 -17.51 1.65
CA ASN A 544 -20.84 -18.25 2.93
C ASN A 544 -19.79 -19.40 2.98
N ASP A 545 -18.77 -19.34 2.13
CA ASP A 545 -17.57 -20.19 2.09
C ASP A 545 -16.41 -19.63 2.94
N PHE A 546 -16.32 -18.30 3.07
CA PHE A 546 -15.37 -17.54 3.90
C PHE A 546 -13.91 -17.59 3.40
N ASP A 547 -13.65 -17.57 2.09
CA ASP A 547 -12.30 -17.56 1.49
C ASP A 547 -11.86 -16.25 0.79
N ASP A 548 -12.71 -15.21 0.70
CA ASP A 548 -12.37 -13.85 0.20
C ASP A 548 -10.98 -13.38 0.70
N ILE A 549 -10.77 -13.56 2.00
CA ILE A 549 -9.45 -13.61 2.65
C ILE A 549 -9.43 -14.82 3.59
N VAL A 550 -8.27 -15.50 3.64
CA VAL A 550 -7.94 -16.53 4.63
C VAL A 550 -6.68 -16.08 5.40
N ILE A 551 -6.69 -16.20 6.73
CA ILE A 551 -5.52 -15.83 7.57
C ILE A 551 -5.20 -16.92 8.58
N GLN A 552 -4.02 -17.52 8.47
CA GLN A 552 -3.45 -18.41 9.47
C GLN A 552 -2.44 -17.65 10.36
N ALA A 553 -2.51 -17.85 11.68
CA ALA A 553 -1.58 -17.26 12.64
C ALA A 553 -0.74 -18.32 13.39
N GLU A 554 0.58 -18.13 13.42
CA GLU A 554 1.51 -18.97 14.19
C GLU A 554 2.34 -18.13 15.18
N VAL A 555 2.69 -18.70 16.34
CA VAL A 555 3.58 -18.03 17.31
C VAL A 555 5.02 -18.08 16.82
N LYS A 556 5.60 -16.90 16.60
CA LYS A 556 6.96 -16.76 16.10
C LYS A 556 7.98 -17.17 17.18
N THR A 557 8.54 -18.36 17.09
CA THR A 557 9.56 -18.83 18.05
C THR A 557 10.96 -18.33 17.73
N ILE A 558 11.60 -17.77 18.76
CA ILE A 558 12.92 -17.11 18.77
C ILE A 558 14.07 -18.10 19.01
#